data_AF-A0A804K285-F1
#
_entry.id   AF-A0A804K285-F1
#
_cell.length_a   1.000
_cell.length_b   1.000
_cell.length_c   1.000
_cell.angle_alpha   90.00
_cell.angle_beta   90.00
_cell.angle_gamma   90.00
#
_symmetry.space_group_name_H-M   'P 1'
#
loop_
_entity.id
_entity.type
_entity.pdbx_description
1 polymer ?
#
loop_
_entity_poly.entity_id
_entity_poly.type
_entity_poly.pdbx_seq_one_letter_code
_entity_poly.pdbx_strand_id
1 'polypeptide(L)' 'MSVSISVMTFNLHEGDQPSDSPNSWEKRKDLCVSVITSYSPTILCTQQGLKWQLEFLQQCLPGDC' A
#
# COMPACT_ATOMS: atom_id res chain seq x y z
N MET A 1 -5.64 15.59 27.03
CA MET A 1 -5.76 15.41 25.58
C MET A 1 -5.59 13.94 25.28
N SER A 2 -6.55 13.31 24.61
CA SER A 2 -6.41 11.93 24.14
C SER A 2 -5.85 11.97 22.73
N VAL A 3 -4.77 11.23 22.47
CA VAL A 3 -4.23 11.03 21.13
C VAL A 3 -4.95 9.82 20.53
N SER A 4 -5.51 9.99 19.34
CA SER A 4 -6.07 8.88 18.57
C SER A 4 -5.08 8.50 17.47
N ILE A 5 -4.79 7.21 17.35
CA ILE A 5 -3.94 6.64 16.31
C ILE A 5 -4.77 5.62 15.54
N SER A 6 -4.81 5.76 14.22
CA SER A 6 -5.35 4.76 13.31
C SER A 6 -4.21 3.90 12.77
N VAL A 7 -4.38 2.58 12.81
CA VAL A 7 -3.37 1.61 12.33
C VAL A 7 -4.02 0.72 11.28
N MET A 8 -3.30 0.47 10.19
CA MET A 8 -3.69 -0.48 9.15
C MET A 8 -2.63 -1.57 9.04
N THR A 9 -3.07 -2.84 9.04
CA THR A 9 -2.26 -3.96 8.54
C THR A 9 -2.76 -4.35 7.16
N PHE A 10 -1.89 -4.33 6.16
CA PHE A 10 -2.28 -4.56 4.78
C PHE A 10 -1.27 -5.43 4.04
N ASN A 11 -1.70 -6.63 3.66
CA ASN A 11 -0.89 -7.49 2.82
C ASN A 11 -0.95 -7.01 1.38
N LEU A 12 0.20 -6.65 0.81
CA LEU A 12 0.31 -6.15 -0.55
C LEU A 12 0.25 -7.26 -1.59
N HIS A 13 0.09 -8.54 -1.22
CA HIS A 13 0.08 -9.69 -2.13
C HIS A 13 1.37 -9.82 -2.97
N GLU A 14 1.56 -10.98 -3.60
CA GLU A 14 2.75 -11.27 -4.40
C GLU A 14 2.93 -10.24 -5.54
N GLY A 15 4.14 -9.70 -5.67
CA GLY A 15 4.50 -8.72 -6.68
C GLY A 15 4.91 -9.35 -8.03
N ASP A 16 5.65 -10.46 -7.98
CA ASP A 16 6.26 -11.11 -9.16
C ASP A 16 5.28 -12.03 -9.91
N GLN A 17 4.08 -11.54 -10.17
CA GLN A 17 3.11 -12.23 -11.01
C GLN A 17 3.30 -11.85 -12.49
N PRO A 18 2.99 -12.78 -13.42
CA PRO A 18 2.93 -12.47 -14.84
C PRO A 18 2.05 -11.23 -15.12
N SER A 19 2.45 -10.37 -16.06
CA SER A 19 1.75 -9.10 -16.32
C SER A 19 0.31 -9.31 -16.82
N ASP A 20 0.05 -10.44 -17.47
CA ASP A 20 -1.27 -10.87 -17.92
C ASP A 20 -2.16 -11.40 -16.79
N SER A 21 -1.59 -11.77 -15.63
CA SER A 21 -2.34 -12.15 -14.43
C SER A 21 -3.38 -11.10 -14.09
N PRO A 22 -4.64 -11.47 -13.77
CA PRO A 22 -5.65 -10.51 -13.32
C PRO A 22 -5.25 -9.82 -12.01
N ASN A 23 -4.38 -10.45 -11.22
CA ASN A 23 -3.91 -9.94 -9.92
C ASN A 23 -2.48 -9.37 -9.98
N SER A 24 -1.94 -9.14 -11.19
CA SER A 24 -0.63 -8.55 -11.35
C SER A 24 -0.56 -7.19 -10.65
N TRP A 25 0.61 -6.86 -10.10
CA TRP A 25 0.81 -5.59 -9.40
C TRP A 25 0.35 -4.38 -10.23
N GLU A 26 0.70 -4.36 -11.51
CA GLU A 26 0.35 -3.27 -12.43
C GLU A 26 -1.15 -2.98 -12.48
N LYS A 27 -2.00 -3.99 -12.31
CA LYS A 27 -3.47 -3.83 -12.34
C LYS A 27 -4.07 -3.40 -10.99
N ARG A 28 -3.32 -3.50 -9.90
CA ARG A 28 -3.85 -3.30 -8.53
C ARG A 28 -3.13 -2.24 -7.71
N LYS A 29 -1.98 -1.74 -8.15
CA LYS A 29 -1.20 -0.72 -7.43
C LYS A 29 -2.03 0.54 -7.13
N ASP A 30 -2.84 0.99 -8.09
CA ASP A 30 -3.71 2.17 -7.93
C ASP A 30 -4.84 1.90 -6.93
N LEU A 31 -5.38 0.67 -6.90
CA LEU A 31 -6.37 0.27 -5.90
C LEU A 31 -5.76 0.23 -4.50
N CYS A 32 -4.52 -0.27 -4.35
CA CYS A 32 -3.81 -0.23 -3.07
C CYS A 32 -3.67 1.20 -2.56
N VAL A 33 -3.25 2.15 -3.42
CA VAL A 33 -3.18 3.57 -3.08
C VAL A 33 -4.55 4.08 -2.66
N SER A 34 -5.59 3.85 -3.47
CA SER A 34 -6.96 4.29 -3.19
C SER A 34 -7.48 3.80 -1.84
N VAL A 35 -7.22 2.54 -1.48
CA VAL A 35 -7.63 1.99 -0.18
C VAL A 35 -6.89 2.70 0.96
N ILE A 36 -5.57 2.79 0.88
CA ILE A 36 -4.75 3.42 1.93
C ILE A 36 -5.15 4.89 2.12
N THR A 37 -5.31 5.65 1.05
CA THR A 37 -5.70 7.07 1.12
C THR A 37 -7.13 7.26 1.62
N SER A 38 -8.04 6.34 1.32
CA SER A 38 -9.44 6.44 1.79
C SER A 38 -9.56 6.27 3.29
N TYR A 39 -8.72 5.43 3.90
CA TYR A 39 -8.71 5.21 5.35
C TYR A 39 -7.71 6.12 6.08
N SER A 40 -6.72 6.68 5.38
CA SER A 40 -5.70 7.59 5.89
C SER A 40 -5.12 7.13 7.25
N PRO A 41 -4.58 5.90 7.36
CA PRO A 41 -4.04 5.41 8.62
C PRO A 41 -2.85 6.25 9.06
N THR A 42 -2.71 6.48 10.38
CA THR A 42 -1.50 7.10 10.95
C THR A 42 -0.28 6.19 10.80
N ILE A 43 -0.47 4.87 10.90
CA ILE A 43 0.59 3.86 10.73
C ILE A 43 0.10 2.80 9.76
N LEU A 44 0.86 2.58 8.69
CA LEU A 44 0.65 1.51 7.72
C LEU A 44 1.69 0.40 7.92
N CYS A 45 1.23 -0.81 8.21
CA CYS A 45 2.06 -2.00 8.36
C CYS A 45 1.82 -2.94 7.17
N THR A 46 2.80 -3.10 6.29
CA THR A 46 2.66 -3.93 5.09
C THR A 46 3.23 -5.34 5.26
N GLN A 47 2.67 -6.33 4.56
CA GLN A 47 3.27 -7.65 4.37
C GLN A 47 3.45 -7.95 2.89
N GLN A 48 4.40 -8.83 2.55
CA GLN A 48 4.74 -9.19 1.16
C GLN A 48 5.07 -7.99 0.26
N GLY A 49 5.46 -6.85 0.85
CA GLY A 49 5.86 -5.66 0.11
C GLY A 49 7.29 -5.80 -0.40
N LEU A 50 7.44 -6.14 -1.68
CA LEU A 50 8.74 -6.05 -2.36
C LEU A 50 9.19 -4.58 -2.39
N LYS A 51 10.50 -4.36 -2.41
CA LYS A 51 11.11 -3.01 -2.34
C LYS A 51 10.47 -2.02 -3.32
N TRP A 52 10.30 -2.43 -4.58
CA TRP A 52 9.73 -1.57 -5.64
C TRP A 52 8.22 -1.31 -5.46
N GLN A 53 7.47 -2.19 -4.80
CA GLN A 53 6.07 -1.95 -4.43
C GLN A 53 5.99 -0.88 -3.34
N LEU A 54 6.87 -0.97 -2.34
CA LEU A 54 6.96 -0.01 -1.24
C LEU A 54 7.42 1.37 -1.74
N GLU A 55 8.43 1.42 -2.62
CA GLU A 55 8.89 2.66 -3.24
C GLU A 55 7.77 3.34 -4.05
N PHE A 56 6.97 2.57 -4.79
CA PHE A 56 5.81 3.10 -5.49
C PHE A 56 4.79 3.71 -4.51
N LEU A 57 4.43 2.98 -3.44
CA LEU A 57 3.48 3.49 -2.44
C LEU A 57 4.03 4.75 -1.77
N GLN A 58 5.31 4.79 -1.40
CA GLN A 58 5.94 5.95 -0.78
C GLN A 58 5.91 7.21 -1.68
N GLN A 59 6.01 7.03 -3.01
CA GLN A 59 5.91 8.14 -3.97
C GLN A 59 4.47 8.64 -4.13
N CYS A 60 3.47 7.78 -3.92
CA CYS A 60 2.06 8.11 -4.11
C CYS A 60 1.36 8.59 -2.84
N LEU A 61 1.83 8.18 -1.66
CA LEU A 61 1.16 8.48 -0.39
C LEU A 61 1.64 9.83 0.19
N PRO A 62 0.71 10.69 0.64
CA PRO A 62 1.07 11.94 1.30
C PRO A 62 1.58 11.68 2.71
N GLY A 63 2.80 12.13 3.03
CA GLY A 63 3.35 12.09 4.40
C GLY A 63 4.70 11.37 4.55
N ASP A 64 5.19 10.70 3.52
CA ASP A 64 6.48 9.98 3.56
C ASP A 64 7.68 10.83 3.06
N CYS A 65 7.57 12.17 3.12
CA CYS A 65 8.65 13.11 2.83
C CYS A 65 9.48 13.45 4.07
#